data_AF-U4U443-F1
#
_entry.id   AF-U4U443-F1
#
_cell.length_a   1.000
_cell.length_b   1.000
_cell.length_c   1.000
_cell.angle_alpha   90.00
_cell.angle_beta   90.00
_cell.angle_gamma   90.00
#
_symmetry.space_group_name_H-M   'P 1'
#
loop_
_entity.id
_entity.type
_entity.pdbx_description
1 polymer ?
#
loop_
_entity_poly.entity_id
_entity_poly.type
_entity_poly.pdbx_seq_one_letter_code
_entity_poly.pdbx_strand_id
1 'polypeptide(L)' 'MFTDDEDCPECEEILENLEQIDGEADLFGIDFVKICSAQAAADQGLHTLPALMYFRKKKPMV' A
#
# COMPACT_ATOMS: atom_id res chain seq x y z
N MET A 1 8.56 8.58 12.06
CA MET A 1 9.63 9.25 11.28
C MET A 1 10.32 8.13 10.51
N PHE A 2 9.92 7.94 9.26
CA PHE A 2 10.45 6.90 8.39
C PHE A 2 11.83 7.36 7.94
N THR A 3 12.87 6.62 8.29
CA THR A 3 14.22 6.85 7.78
C THR A 3 14.84 5.48 7.52
N ASP A 4 14.79 5.04 6.28
CA ASP A 4 15.70 4.04 5.73
C ASP A 4 15.96 4.42 4.27
N ASP A 5 17.25 4.68 4.01
CA ASP A 5 17.96 4.91 2.75
C ASP A 5 17.68 6.21 1.93
N GLU A 6 18.67 7.10 2.01
CA GLU A 6 19.08 8.20 1.12
C GLU A 6 18.17 8.57 -0.07
N ASP A 7 17.53 9.75 0.01
CA ASP A 7 17.17 10.64 -1.11
C ASP A 7 16.44 10.00 -2.32
N CYS A 8 15.35 9.27 -2.07
CA CYS A 8 14.35 8.99 -3.12
C CYS A 8 13.23 10.05 -3.06
N PRO A 9 13.36 11.20 -3.75
CA PRO A 9 12.28 12.21 -3.82
C PRO A 9 11.00 11.61 -4.42
N GLU A 10 11.15 10.61 -5.32
CA GLU A 10 10.03 9.87 -5.88
C GLU A 10 9.31 9.03 -4.81
N CYS A 11 10.01 8.50 -3.80
CA CYS A 11 9.35 7.82 -2.69
C CYS A 11 8.55 8.76 -1.82
N GLU A 12 9.03 9.98 -1.57
CA GLU A 12 8.29 11.00 -0.83
C GLU A 12 7.03 11.43 -1.60
N GLU A 13 7.15 11.70 -2.90
CA GLU A 13 6.01 12.00 -3.77
C GLU A 13 4.99 10.85 -3.80
N ILE A 14 5.45 9.60 -3.93
CA ILE A 14 4.56 8.42 -3.91
C ILE A 14 3.85 8.29 -2.57
N LEU A 15 4.54 8.55 -1.45
CA LEU A 15 3.93 8.51 -0.12
C LEU A 15 2.87 9.61 0.05
N GLU A 16 3.14 10.84 -0.38
CA GLU A 16 2.16 11.92 -0.35
C GLU A 16 0.92 11.60 -1.19
N ASN A 17 1.11 11.07 -2.40
CA ASN A 17 0.01 10.64 -3.26
C ASN A 17 -0.81 9.52 -2.60
N LEU A 18 -0.15 8.57 -1.93
CA LEU A 18 -0.82 7.48 -1.20
C LEU A 18 -1.63 8.01 -0.01
N GLU A 19 -1.15 9.02 0.72
CA GLU A 19 -1.92 9.66 1.80
C GLU A 19 -3.14 10.44 1.28
N GLN A 20 -3.03 11.09 0.11
CA GLN A 20 -4.20 11.71 -0.52
C GLN A 20 -5.25 10.66 -0.92
N ILE A 21 -4.81 9.56 -1.54
CA ILE A 21 -5.71 8.46 -1.94
C ILE A 21 -6.36 7.81 -0.71
N ASP A 22 -5.64 7.63 0.39
CA ASP A 22 -6.19 7.11 1.65
C ASP A 22 -7.34 8.00 2.16
N GLY A 23 -7.12 9.31 2.23
CA GLY A 23 -8.15 10.26 2.63
C GLY A 23 -9.39 10.27 1.71
N GLU A 24 -9.20 10.13 0.40
CA GLU A 24 -10.30 9.99 -0.55
C GLU A 24 -11.02 8.63 -0.41
N ALA A 25 -10.27 7.54 -0.24
CA ALA A 25 -10.78 6.19 -0.08
C ALA A 25 -11.64 6.04 1.19
N ASP A 26 -11.28 6.75 2.26
CA ASP A 26 -12.04 6.83 3.51
C ASP A 26 -13.47 7.39 3.27
N LEU A 27 -13.62 8.38 2.38
CA LEU A 27 -14.94 8.92 2.00
C LEU A 27 -15.83 7.88 1.31
N PHE A 28 -15.22 6.90 0.63
CA PHE A 28 -15.92 5.78 0.02
C PHE A 28 -16.09 4.58 0.96
N GLY A 29 -15.56 4.66 2.19
CA GLY A 29 -15.56 3.57 3.16
C GLY A 29 -14.64 2.42 2.77
N ILE A 30 -13.52 2.71 2.11
CA ILE A 30 -12.49 1.75 1.73
C ILE A 30 -11.31 1.92 2.70
N ASP A 31 -11.06 0.92 3.54
CA ASP A 31 -9.89 0.90 4.42
C ASP A 31 -8.60 0.66 3.62
N PHE A 32 -7.66 1.60 3.69
CA PHE A 32 -6.31 1.41 3.16
C PHE A 32 -5.42 0.80 4.24
N VAL A 33 -4.89 -0.41 4.00
CA VAL A 33 -4.04 -1.13 4.96
C VAL A 33 -2.63 -1.32 4.43
N LYS A 34 -1.62 -0.91 5.21
CA LYS A 34 -0.20 -1.18 4.93
C LYS A 34 0.22 -2.48 5.61
N ILE A 35 0.80 -3.41 4.85
CA ILE A 35 1.31 -4.68 5.36
C ILE A 35 2.83 -4.71 5.15
N CYS A 36 3.58 -4.86 6.25
CA CYS A 36 5.05 -4.99 6.21
C CYS A 36 5.52 -6.46 6.37
N SER A 37 4.63 -7.44 6.21
CA SER A 37 4.95 -8.86 6.34
C SER A 37 5.22 -9.49 4.97
N ALA A 38 6.48 -9.86 4.73
CA ALA A 38 6.88 -10.58 3.51
C ALA A 38 6.19 -11.96 3.39
N GLN A 39 5.89 -12.61 4.52
CA GLN A 39 5.15 -13.88 4.52
C GLN A 39 3.71 -13.69 4.04
N ALA A 40 3.04 -12.62 4.48
CA ALA A 40 1.68 -12.31 4.04
C ALA A 40 1.64 -11.93 2.54
N ALA A 41 2.64 -11.18 2.07
CA ALA A 41 2.79 -10.88 0.65
C ALA A 41 2.96 -12.16 -0.19
N ALA A 42 3.84 -13.07 0.25
CA ALA A 42 4.07 -14.34 -0.43
C ALA A 42 2.81 -15.23 -0.46
N ASP A 43 2.04 -15.28 0.64
CA ASP A 43 0.77 -16.03 0.74
C ASP A 43 -0.30 -15.48 -0.22
N GLN A 44 -0.30 -14.17 -0.48
CA GLN A 44 -1.14 -13.52 -1.49
C GLN A 44 -0.56 -13.58 -2.92
N GLY A 45 0.61 -14.21 -3.11
CA GLY A 45 1.27 -14.34 -4.41
C GLY A 45 2.08 -13.12 -4.85
N LEU A 46 2.24 -12.11 -3.99
CA LEU A 46 3.04 -10.91 -4.25
C LEU A 46 4.53 -11.23 -4.10
N HIS A 47 5.22 -11.39 -5.24
CA HIS A 47 6.67 -11.64 -5.28
C HIS A 47 7.50 -10.37 -5.47
N THR A 48 6.86 -9.27 -5.90
CA THR A 48 7.49 -7.96 -6.12
C THR A 48 6.86 -6.95 -5.18
N LEU A 49 7.69 -6.26 -4.39
CA LEU A 49 7.28 -5.19 -3.49
C LEU A 49 7.98 -3.88 -3.91
N PRO A 50 7.34 -2.72 -3.76
CA PRO A 50 5.98 -2.49 -3.25
C PRO A 50 4.88 -2.96 -4.23
N ALA A 51 3.74 -3.43 -3.71
CA ALA A 51 2.58 -3.82 -4.51
C ALA A 51 1.27 -3.38 -3.83
N LEU A 52 0.28 -3.04 -4.66
CA LEU A 52 -1.06 -2.65 -4.24
C LEU A 52 -2.03 -3.78 -4.57
N MET A 53 -2.84 -4.17 -3.60
CA MET A 53 -3.82 -5.24 -3.74
C MET A 53 -5.18 -4.76 -3.27
N TYR A 54 -6.19 -4.85 -4.14
CA TYR A 54 -7.54 -4.41 -3.83
C TYR A 54 -8.42 -5.58 -3.39
N PHE A 55 -9.04 -5.46 -2.22
CA PHE A 55 -9.96 -6.45 -1.68
C PHE A 55 -11.39 -5.94 -1.75
N ARG A 56 -12.27 -6.67 -2.45
CA ARG A 56 -13.70 -6.37 -2.49
C ARG A 56 -14.49 -7.48 -1.83
N LYS A 57 -15.25 -7.15 -0.77
CA LYS A 57 -16.05 -8.13 -0.01
C LYS A 57 -15.22 -9.34 0.48
N LYS A 58 -14.01 -9.09 0.99
CA LYS A 58 -13.05 -10.11 1.46
C LYS A 58 -12.52 -11.06 0.38
N LYS A 59 -12.69 -10.70 -0.91
CA LYS A 59 -12.06 -11.42 -2.01
C LYS A 59 -10.97 -10.54 -2.63
N PRO A 60 -9.74 -11.06 -2.81
CA PRO A 60 -8.73 -10.36 -3.59
C PRO A 60 -9.23 -10.24 -5.03
N MET A 61 -9.21 -9.02 -5.55
CA MET A 61 -9.40 -8.76 -6.97
C MET A 61 -8.00 -8.54 -7.53
N VAL A 62 -7.46 -9.58 -8.18
CA VAL A 62 -6.17 -9.54 -8.86
C VAL A 62 -6.36 -9.07 -10.30
#